data_AF-A0A9D6ULV3-F1
#
_entry.id   AF-A0A9D6ULV3-F1
#
_cell.length_a   1.000
_cell.length_b   1.000
_cell.length_c   1.000
_cell.angle_alpha   90.00
_cell.angle_beta   90.00
_cell.angle_gamma   90.00
#
_symmetry.space_group_name_H-M   'P 1'
#
loop_
_entity.id
_entity.type
_entity.pdbx_description
1 polymer ?
#
loop_
_entity_poly.entity_id
_entity_poly.type
_entity_poly.pdbx_seq_one_letter_code
_entity_poly.pdbx_strand_id
1 'polypeptide(L)'
;MPDNNHQKKDDTLEKYKNLLPEEPTECQACGGPLELEKVNLEDYQRGKLYLMEGVPAYVCQECGEIWVPEPIMKEFEKMIETAQNKNPAAKTQDKTKRKDTKGD
;
A
#
# COMPACT_ATOMS: atom_id res chain seq x y z
N MET A 1 -15.74 -36.21 -0.25
CA MET A 1 -14.60 -35.33 0.08
C MET A 1 -14.94 -33.96 -0.47
N PRO A 2 -15.12 -32.90 0.35
CA PRO A 2 -15.26 -31.56 -0.19
C PRO A 2 -13.86 -30.92 -0.27
N ASP A 3 -13.27 -30.93 -1.46
CA ASP A 3 -12.15 -30.06 -1.83
C ASP A 3 -12.69 -28.63 -1.94
N ASN A 4 -12.85 -27.98 -0.78
CA ASN A 4 -13.27 -26.60 -0.68
C ASN A 4 -12.09 -25.69 -1.05
N ASN A 5 -11.74 -25.72 -2.33
CA ASN A 5 -10.75 -24.83 -2.92
C ASN A 5 -11.37 -23.43 -2.98
N HIS A 6 -11.16 -22.69 -1.90
CA HIS A 6 -11.58 -21.30 -1.71
C HIS A 6 -10.82 -20.42 -2.70
N GLN A 7 -11.32 -20.42 -3.92
CA GLN A 7 -10.75 -19.69 -5.02
C GLN A 7 -11.26 -18.24 -4.95
N LYS A 8 -10.82 -17.49 -3.93
CA LYS A 8 -10.97 -16.02 -3.90
C LYS A 8 -9.89 -15.42 -4.81
N LYS A 9 -10.07 -15.62 -6.11
CA LYS A 9 -9.25 -15.04 -7.17
C LYS A 9 -9.47 -13.53 -7.18
N ASP A 10 -8.37 -12.78 -7.06
CA ASP A 10 -8.06 -11.55 -7.79
C ASP A 10 -9.02 -10.34 -7.85
N ASP A 11 -10.15 -10.34 -7.16
CA ASP A 11 -11.15 -9.25 -7.21
C ASP A 11 -10.55 -7.87 -6.89
N THR A 12 -9.57 -7.86 -5.97
CA THR A 12 -8.90 -6.63 -5.54
C THR A 12 -8.11 -5.96 -6.66
N LEU A 13 -7.44 -6.71 -7.55
CA LEU A 13 -6.64 -6.13 -8.62
C LEU A 13 -7.53 -5.53 -9.72
N GLU A 14 -8.57 -6.25 -10.11
CA GLU A 14 -9.55 -5.78 -11.12
C GLU A 14 -10.27 -4.51 -10.67
N LYS A 15 -10.56 -4.38 -9.37
CA LYS A 15 -11.17 -3.18 -8.79
C LYS A 15 -10.30 -1.92 -9.00
N TYR A 16 -8.98 -2.02 -8.82
CA TYR A 16 -8.09 -0.85 -8.93
C TYR A 16 -7.48 -0.66 -10.32
N LYS A 17 -7.58 -1.64 -11.22
CA LYS A 17 -7.02 -1.58 -12.59
C LYS A 17 -7.42 -0.34 -13.38
N ASN A 18 -8.65 0.17 -13.17
CA ASN A 18 -9.16 1.36 -13.85
C ASN A 18 -8.86 2.68 -13.08
N LEU A 19 -8.32 2.59 -11.87
CA LEU A 19 -7.99 3.73 -11.00
C LEU A 19 -6.48 3.96 -10.87
N LEU A 20 -5.67 2.99 -11.30
CA LEU A 20 -4.21 3.07 -11.39
C LEU A 20 -3.85 3.89 -12.63
N PRO A 21 -3.30 5.13 -12.48
CA PRO A 21 -2.65 5.80 -13.60
C PRO A 21 -1.45 4.96 -14.06
N GLU A 22 -1.03 5.17 -15.31
CA GLU A 22 -0.02 4.39 -16.04
C GLU A 22 1.10 3.88 -15.11
N GLU A 23 1.29 2.57 -15.16
CA GLU A 23 2.12 1.76 -14.26
C GLU A 23 3.52 2.38 -14.20
N PRO A 24 3.99 2.90 -13.04
CA PRO A 24 5.35 3.39 -12.95
C PRO A 24 6.26 2.17 -13.19
N THR A 25 6.96 2.17 -14.33
CA THR A 25 7.87 1.08 -14.70
C THR A 25 9.20 1.16 -13.94
N GLU A 26 9.49 2.33 -13.38
CA GLU A 26 10.78 2.69 -12.81
C GLU A 26 10.61 3.26 -11.40
N CYS A 27 11.40 2.76 -10.45
CA CYS A 27 11.44 3.25 -9.09
C CYS A 27 12.00 4.67 -9.06
N GLN A 28 11.29 5.63 -8.48
CA GLN A 28 11.80 7.01 -8.34
C GLN A 28 12.97 7.13 -7.35
N ALA A 29 13.20 6.12 -6.50
CA ALA A 29 14.28 6.13 -5.51
C ALA A 29 15.60 5.59 -6.07
N CYS A 30 15.57 4.54 -6.90
CA CYS A 30 16.78 3.89 -7.43
C CYS A 30 16.82 3.74 -8.96
N GLY A 31 15.71 3.96 -9.67
CA GLY A 31 15.58 3.70 -11.11
C GLY A 31 15.33 2.24 -11.48
N GLY A 32 15.21 1.34 -10.50
CA GLY A 32 15.01 -0.08 -10.74
C GLY A 32 13.60 -0.46 -11.20
N PRO A 33 13.41 -1.69 -11.71
CA PRO A 33 12.10 -2.16 -12.17
C PRO A 33 11.12 -2.27 -10.99
N LEU A 34 9.90 -1.79 -11.23
CA LEU A 34 8.77 -1.93 -10.33
C LEU A 34 7.87 -3.06 -10.81
N GLU A 35 7.51 -3.97 -9.91
CA GLU A 35 6.56 -5.05 -10.18
C GLU A 35 5.30 -4.90 -9.35
N LEU A 36 4.15 -5.09 -9.97
CA LEU A 36 2.86 -5.01 -9.29
C LEU A 36 2.63 -6.30 -8.48
N GLU A 37 2.74 -6.18 -7.17
CA GLU A 37 2.57 -7.29 -6.23
C GLU A 37 1.48 -6.98 -5.19
N LYS A 38 0.97 -8.02 -4.54
CA LYS A 38 0.02 -7.88 -3.44
C LYS A 38 0.79 -7.81 -2.14
N VAL A 39 0.80 -6.63 -1.53
CA VAL A 39 1.45 -6.38 -0.25
C VAL A 39 0.42 -6.20 0.86
N ASN A 40 0.89 -6.30 2.10
CA ASN A 40 0.09 -6.02 3.28
C ASN A 40 0.45 -4.63 3.79
N LEU A 41 -0.52 -3.72 3.82
CA LEU A 41 -0.33 -2.40 4.41
C LEU A 41 -0.62 -2.48 5.90
N GLU A 42 0.38 -2.17 6.69
CA GLU A 42 0.27 -2.07 8.14
C GLU A 42 0.52 -0.63 8.58
N ASP A 43 -0.32 -0.14 9.49
CA ASP A 43 -0.19 1.20 10.03
C ASP A 43 -0.53 1.18 11.53
N TYR A 44 0.45 1.59 12.34
CA TYR A 44 0.30 1.67 13.78
C TYR A 44 -0.12 3.09 14.17
N GLN A 45 -1.40 3.26 14.47
CA GLN A 45 -1.93 4.54 14.92
C GLN A 45 -2.66 4.42 16.26
N ARG A 46 -2.27 5.29 17.20
CA ARG A 46 -2.90 5.41 18.53
C ARG A 46 -2.95 4.10 19.32
N GLY A 47 -1.89 3.30 19.21
CA GLY A 47 -1.80 1.99 19.86
C GLY A 47 -2.71 0.91 19.26
N LYS A 48 -3.29 1.15 18.08
CA LYS A 48 -4.00 0.15 17.29
C LYS A 48 -3.22 -0.15 16.02
N LEU A 49 -3.14 -1.42 15.68
CA LEU A 49 -2.60 -1.88 14.40
C LEU A 49 -3.74 -1.96 13.39
N TYR A 50 -3.63 -1.21 12.32
CA TYR A 50 -4.50 -1.30 11.15
C TYR A 50 -3.75 -2.10 10.10
N LEU A 51 -4.34 -3.21 9.67
CA LEU A 51 -3.78 -4.09 8.66
C LEU A 51 -4.77 -4.21 7.50
N MET A 52 -4.29 -3.99 6.29
CA MET A 52 -5.01 -4.20 5.04
C MET A 52 -4.19 -5.17 4.18
N GLU A 53 -4.72 -6.38 4.00
CA GLU A 53 -4.04 -7.46 3.29
C GLU A 53 -4.45 -7.53 1.82
N GLY A 54 -3.53 -8.00 0.97
CA GLY A 54 -3.85 -8.26 -0.44
C GLY A 54 -4.01 -7.01 -1.28
N VAL A 55 -3.25 -5.96 -0.96
CA VAL A 55 -3.33 -4.66 -1.59
C VAL A 55 -2.35 -4.60 -2.78
N PRO A 56 -2.80 -4.28 -4.00
CA PRO A 56 -1.89 -4.17 -5.14
C PRO A 56 -1.02 -2.91 -4.99
N ALA A 57 0.29 -3.10 -4.88
CA ALA A 57 1.29 -2.05 -4.83
C ALA A 57 2.49 -2.41 -5.72
N TYR A 58 3.19 -1.40 -6.21
CA TYR A 58 4.39 -1.59 -7.00
C TYR A 58 5.59 -1.77 -6.07
N VAL A 59 6.24 -2.93 -6.10
CA VAL A 59 7.42 -3.21 -5.29
C VAL A 59 8.64 -3.15 -6.19
N CYS A 60 9.64 -2.37 -5.79
CA CYS A 60 10.89 -2.35 -6.51
C CYS A 60 11.71 -3.59 -6.18
N GLN A 61 12.06 -4.35 -7.21
CA GLN A 61 12.82 -5.60 -7.06
C GLN A 61 14.31 -5.35 -6.72
N GLU A 62 14.82 -4.13 -6.90
CA GLU A 62 16.20 -3.78 -6.56
C GLU A 62 16.35 -3.20 -5.15
N CYS A 63 15.53 -2.20 -4.78
CA CYS A 63 15.67 -1.51 -3.50
C CYS A 63 14.64 -1.94 -2.43
N GLY A 64 13.57 -2.63 -2.82
CA GLY A 64 12.48 -3.02 -1.93
C GLY A 64 11.51 -1.89 -1.58
N GLU A 65 11.56 -0.76 -2.29
CA GLU A 65 10.62 0.35 -2.09
C GLU A 65 9.20 -0.05 -2.53
N ILE A 66 8.21 0.23 -1.67
CA ILE A 66 6.81 -0.09 -1.92
C ILE A 66 6.08 1.19 -2.33
N TRP A 67 5.54 1.18 -3.54
CA TRP A 67 4.79 2.25 -4.16
C TRP A 67 3.32 1.90 -4.21
N VAL A 68 2.57 2.48 -3.27
CA VAL A 68 1.12 2.30 -3.18
C VAL A 68 0.44 3.41 -3.97
N PRO A 69 -0.47 3.09 -4.91
CA PRO A 69 -1.19 4.10 -5.69
C PRO A 69 -2.17 4.89 -4.80
N GLU A 70 -2.36 6.17 -5.13
CA GLU A 70 -3.27 7.08 -4.43
C GLU A 70 -4.68 6.54 -4.12
N PRO A 71 -5.43 5.91 -5.07
CA PRO A 71 -6.78 5.42 -4.78
C PRO A 71 -6.81 4.39 -3.64
N ILE A 72 -5.76 3.59 -3.51
CA ILE A 72 -5.64 2.55 -2.48
C ILE A 72 -5.27 3.18 -1.15
N MET A 73 -4.27 4.07 -1.13
CA MET A 73 -3.91 4.83 0.07
C MET A 73 -5.12 5.56 0.63
N LYS A 74 -5.91 6.24 -0.22
CA LYS A 74 -7.14 6.92 0.20
C LYS A 74 -8.17 5.98 0.82
N GLU A 75 -8.30 4.75 0.32
CA GLU A 75 -9.21 3.77 0.89
C GLU A 75 -8.71 3.25 2.25
N PHE A 76 -7.40 3.05 2.39
CA PHE A 76 -6.77 2.67 3.67
C PHE A 76 -6.88 3.79 4.72
N GLU A 77 -6.56 5.03 4.33
CA GLU A 77 -6.73 6.21 5.18
C GLU A 77 -8.20 6.37 5.61
N LYS A 78 -9.16 6.19 4.71
CA LYS A 78 -10.60 6.28 5.02
C LYS A 78 -11.06 5.16 5.96
N MET A 79 -10.51 3.95 5.80
CA MET A 79 -10.76 2.83 6.72
C MET A 79 -10.26 3.17 8.12
N ILE A 80 -9.02 3.66 8.22
CA ILE A 80 -8.42 4.10 9.48
C ILE A 80 -9.23 5.24 10.08
N GLU A 81 -9.57 6.27 9.29
CA GLU A 81 -10.36 7.42 9.73
C GLU A 81 -11.73 6.98 10.25
N THR A 82 -12.44 6.09 9.55
CA THR A 82 -13.75 5.58 10.01
C THR A 82 -13.63 4.81 11.33
N ALA A 83 -12.56 4.04 11.49
CA ALA A 83 -12.29 3.34 12.74
C ALA A 83 -11.83 4.28 13.87
N GLN A 84 -11.15 5.37 13.53
CA GLN A 84 -10.73 6.43 14.42
C GLN A 84 -11.86 7.41 14.75
N ASN A 85 -12.86 7.62 13.91
CA ASN A 85 -13.97 8.55 14.19
C ASN A 85 -14.90 7.99 15.27
N LYS A 86 -14.80 6.69 15.57
CA LYS A 86 -15.35 6.07 16.77
C LYS A 86 -14.57 6.45 18.06
N ASN A 87 -13.43 7.15 17.96
CA ASN A 87 -12.66 7.65 19.08
C ASN A 87 -11.67 8.78 18.66
N PRO A 88 -11.95 10.07 18.85
CA PRO A 88 -11.16 11.18 18.30
C PRO A 88 -9.78 11.28 18.96
N ALA A 89 -8.71 11.26 18.15
CA ALA A 89 -7.32 11.57 18.55
C ALA A 89 -6.49 11.75 17.27
N ALA A 90 -5.23 11.37 17.18
CA ALA A 90 -4.27 11.79 16.16
C ALA A 90 -4.56 11.54 14.66
N LYS A 91 -4.38 12.60 13.86
CA LYS A 91 -3.92 12.55 12.48
C LYS A 91 -2.40 12.41 12.51
N THR A 92 -1.81 11.42 11.84
CA THR A 92 -0.39 11.47 11.50
C THR A 92 -0.21 11.08 10.04
N GLN A 93 0.22 12.06 9.28
CA GLN A 93 0.67 11.97 7.90
C GLN A 93 2.07 11.35 7.96
N ASP A 94 2.24 10.09 7.59
CA ASP A 94 3.59 9.56 7.37
C ASP A 94 4.02 9.84 5.94
N LYS A 95 4.68 10.98 5.78
CA LYS A 95 5.52 11.25 4.62
C LYS A 95 6.79 10.44 4.83
N THR A 96 6.94 9.32 4.16
CA THR A 96 8.23 8.65 3.97
C THR A 96 9.13 9.55 3.13
N LYS A 97 9.70 10.57 3.79
CA LYS A 97 10.79 11.40 3.31
C LYS A 97 12.07 10.81 3.86
N ARG A 98 12.63 9.81 3.17
CA ARG A 98 14.03 9.43 3.38
C ARG A 98 14.89 10.30 2.48
N LYS A 99 15.46 11.33 3.10
CA LYS A 99 16.42 12.25 2.50
C LYS A 99 17.74 12.01 3.22
N ASP A 100 18.60 11.17 2.65
CA ASP A 100 19.98 11.03 3.14
C ASP A 100 20.97 11.36 2.01
N THR A 101 21.25 12.65 1.92
CA THR A 101 22.47 13.23 1.33
C THR A 101 23.68 12.89 2.19
N LYS A 102 24.78 12.41 1.59
CA LYS A 102 26.14 12.83 1.98
C LYS A 102 27.16 12.60 0.85
N GLY A 103 27.70 13.70 0.33
CA GLY A 103 28.92 13.73 -0.47
C GLY A 103 30.15 13.90 0.40
N ASP A 104 31.30 13.58 -0.18
CA ASP A 104 32.65 14.03 0.20
C ASP A 104 33.24 14.79 -0.99
#